data_AF-A0A6A4V8M2-F1
#
_entry.id   AF-A0A6A4V8M2-F1
#
_cell.length_a   1.000
_cell.length_b   1.000
_cell.length_c   1.000
_cell.angle_alpha   90.00
_cell.angle_beta   90.00
_cell.angle_gamma   90.00
#
_symmetry.space_group_name_H-M   'P 1'
#
loop_
_entity.id
_entity.type
_entity.pdbx_description
1 polymer ?
#
loop_
_entity_poly.entity_id
_entity_poly.type
_entity_poly.pdbx_seq_one_letter_code
_entity_poly.pdbx_strand_id
1 'polypeptide(L)'
;MILSDLGTYLHKAIPDTKLTIKKYLDVKFEYLSYCLKVKEMDDEEYSYAALQEPLYRLETGNYEYRLILRCRQQGRARFARLRSDVLVKLELLDQKHVQDIVFQLQQCYDLMKEHQYFPIEVDLSQSAFQYGEYAFQQDGVDEEEPEEVGQDLLDLARQETPSGDLLTDLTPAPAPPPLSHQDIFNSF
;
A
#
# COMPACT_ATOMS: atom_id res chain seq x y z
N MET A 1 14.35 3.24 29.14
CA MET A 1 14.70 4.02 27.94
C MET A 1 14.16 3.34 26.68
N ILE A 2 14.48 2.07 26.42
CA ILE A 2 13.95 1.29 25.27
C ILE A 2 12.40 1.31 25.20
N LEU A 3 11.72 1.07 26.33
CA LEU A 3 10.26 1.02 26.38
C LEU A 3 9.58 2.36 26.04
N SER A 4 10.21 3.49 26.42
CA SER A 4 9.68 4.83 26.13
C SER A 4 9.83 5.22 24.66
N ASP A 5 10.91 4.76 24.01
CA ASP A 5 11.15 5.00 22.58
C ASP A 5 10.19 4.18 21.72
N LEU A 6 9.99 2.91 22.07
CA LEU A 6 8.97 2.05 21.46
C LEU A 6 7.56 2.62 21.68
N GLY A 7 7.27 3.11 22.88
CA GLY A 7 6.01 3.78 23.20
C GLY A 7 5.78 5.01 22.32
N THR A 8 6.82 5.80 22.06
CA THR A 8 6.76 6.97 21.18
C THR A 8 6.54 6.59 19.72
N TYR A 9 7.21 5.55 19.24
CA TYR A 9 7.01 5.04 17.87
C TYR A 9 5.56 4.57 17.65
N LEU A 10 5.04 3.74 18.56
CA LEU A 10 3.71 3.15 18.46
C LEU A 10 2.59 4.19 18.60
N HIS A 11 2.70 5.10 19.57
CA HIS A 11 1.61 6.01 19.93
C HIS A 11 1.71 7.39 19.29
N LYS A 12 2.83 7.75 18.65
CA LYS A 12 2.99 9.05 17.98
C LYS A 12 3.37 8.93 16.51
N ALA A 13 4.46 8.22 16.19
CA ALA A 13 4.99 8.19 14.82
C ALA A 13 4.07 7.46 13.83
N ILE A 14 3.57 6.28 14.22
CA ILE A 14 2.60 5.52 13.42
C ILE A 14 1.28 6.29 13.21
N PRO A 15 0.62 6.82 14.24
CA PRO A 15 -0.64 7.54 14.04
C PRO A 15 -0.48 8.85 13.23
N ASP A 16 0.63 9.59 13.33
CA ASP A 16 0.88 10.75 12.46
C ASP A 16 0.98 10.35 10.97
N THR A 17 1.69 9.25 10.71
CA THR A 17 1.84 8.72 9.36
C THR A 17 0.49 8.24 8.82
N LYS A 18 -0.29 7.52 9.63
CA LYS A 18 -1.67 7.12 9.27
C LYS A 18 -2.57 8.32 8.97
N LEU A 19 -2.47 9.40 9.74
CA LEU A 19 -3.23 10.63 9.46
C LEU A 19 -2.85 11.25 8.11
N THR A 20 -1.56 11.22 7.77
CA THR A 20 -1.07 11.72 6.48
C THR A 20 -1.57 10.87 5.32
N ILE A 21 -1.52 9.54 5.47
CA ILE A 21 -2.06 8.59 4.49
C ILE A 21 -3.56 8.82 4.30
N LYS A 22 -4.32 9.03 5.38
CA LYS A 22 -5.77 9.30 5.29
C LYS A 22 -6.06 10.53 4.43
N LYS A 23 -5.34 11.64 4.67
CA LYS A 23 -5.47 12.87 3.86
C LYS A 23 -5.16 12.63 2.39
N TYR A 24 -4.15 11.81 2.10
CA TYR A 24 -3.82 11.43 0.72
C TYR A 24 -4.93 10.58 0.08
N LEU A 25 -5.51 9.63 0.82
CA LEU A 25 -6.61 8.80 0.32
C LEU A 25 -7.84 9.63 -0.01
N ASP A 26 -8.19 10.61 0.82
CA ASP A 26 -9.31 11.52 0.56
C ASP A 26 -9.10 12.30 -0.75
N VAL A 27 -7.90 12.86 -0.96
CA VAL A 27 -7.57 13.60 -2.20
C VAL A 27 -7.44 12.67 -3.41
N LYS A 28 -6.96 11.43 -3.24
CA LYS A 28 -6.94 10.42 -4.29
C LYS A 28 -8.37 10.09 -4.74
N PHE A 29 -9.28 9.90 -3.79
CA PHE A 29 -10.68 9.63 -4.08
C PHE A 29 -11.34 10.80 -4.81
N GLU A 30 -11.11 12.03 -4.36
CA GLU A 30 -11.57 13.27 -5.01
C GLU A 30 -11.04 13.38 -6.46
N TYR A 31 -9.76 13.12 -6.70
CA TYR A 31 -9.19 13.16 -8.05
C TYR A 31 -9.76 12.06 -8.97
N LEU A 32 -9.91 10.84 -8.44
CA LEU A 32 -10.42 9.71 -9.20
C LEU A 32 -11.91 9.88 -9.55
N SER A 33 -12.70 10.49 -8.67
CA SER A 33 -14.10 10.79 -8.97
C SER A 33 -14.24 11.76 -10.15
N TYR A 34 -13.36 12.77 -10.26
CA TYR A 34 -13.30 13.61 -11.46
C TYR A 34 -12.89 12.84 -12.71
N CYS A 35 -11.96 11.88 -12.60
CA CYS A 35 -11.57 11.05 -13.75
C CYS A 35 -12.72 10.17 -14.23
N LEU A 36 -13.47 9.56 -13.31
CA LEU A 36 -14.68 8.81 -13.65
C LEU A 36 -15.71 9.71 -14.31
N LYS A 37 -15.99 10.88 -13.74
CA LYS A 37 -17.00 11.78 -14.30
C LYS A 37 -16.67 12.26 -15.70
N VAL A 38 -15.39 12.57 -15.99
CA VAL A 38 -14.96 12.90 -17.37
C VAL A 38 -15.22 11.72 -18.30
N LYS A 39 -14.83 10.51 -17.89
CA LYS A 39 -15.02 9.30 -18.69
C LYS A 39 -16.51 9.03 -18.97
N GLU A 40 -17.36 9.12 -17.96
CA GLU A 40 -18.82 8.98 -18.13
C GLU A 40 -19.36 9.99 -19.15
N MET A 41 -18.91 11.24 -19.07
CA MET A 41 -19.33 12.29 -20.00
C MET A 41 -18.82 12.08 -21.43
N ASP A 42 -17.61 11.52 -21.60
CA ASP A 42 -17.05 11.15 -22.90
C ASP A 42 -17.77 9.93 -23.49
N ASP A 43 -18.11 8.94 -22.67
CA ASP A 43 -18.85 7.72 -23.06
C ASP A 43 -20.29 8.06 -23.50
N GLU A 44 -20.96 8.97 -22.80
CA GLU A 44 -22.26 9.53 -23.22
C GLU A 44 -22.15 10.20 -24.59
N GLU A 45 -21.17 11.08 -24.79
CA GLU A 45 -20.98 11.82 -26.04
C GLU A 45 -20.70 10.88 -27.22
N TYR A 46 -19.88 9.86 -26.99
CA TYR A 46 -19.63 8.80 -27.96
C TYR A 46 -20.93 8.04 -28.34
N SER A 47 -21.78 7.75 -27.35
CA SER A 47 -23.04 7.04 -27.57
C SER A 47 -24.02 7.85 -28.42
N TYR A 48 -24.18 9.15 -28.15
CA TYR A 48 -25.02 10.04 -28.96
C TYR A 48 -24.45 10.23 -30.38
N ALA A 49 -23.12 10.35 -30.51
CA ALA A 49 -22.47 10.43 -31.81
C ALA A 49 -22.70 9.16 -32.65
N ALA A 50 -22.70 7.98 -32.03
CA ALA A 50 -22.97 6.70 -32.71
C ALA A 50 -24.43 6.60 -33.19
N LEU A 51 -25.39 7.16 -32.43
CA LEU A 51 -26.81 7.19 -32.77
C LEU A 51 -27.17 8.32 -33.76
N GLN A 52 -26.23 9.22 -34.07
CA GLN A 52 -26.46 10.44 -34.83
C GLN A 52 -27.54 11.35 -34.20
N GLU A 53 -27.64 11.33 -32.87
CA GLU A 53 -28.59 12.14 -32.12
C GLU A 53 -27.92 13.40 -31.55
N PRO A 54 -28.61 14.56 -31.56
CA PRO A 54 -28.05 15.79 -31.02
C PRO A 54 -28.01 15.77 -29.48
N LEU A 55 -26.88 16.19 -28.90
CA LEU A 55 -26.71 16.28 -27.45
C LEU A 55 -26.95 17.71 -26.95
N TYR A 56 -28.08 17.94 -26.27
CA TYR A 56 -28.53 19.27 -25.82
C TYR A 56 -27.54 20.02 -24.92
N ARG A 57 -26.73 19.31 -24.12
CA ARG A 57 -25.73 19.95 -23.25
C ARG A 57 -24.66 20.69 -24.06
N LEU A 58 -24.35 20.21 -25.27
CA LEU A 58 -23.38 20.83 -26.18
C LEU A 58 -23.93 22.14 -26.76
N GLU A 59 -25.22 22.18 -27.09
CA GLU A 59 -25.91 23.37 -27.62
C GLU A 59 -25.90 24.53 -26.62
N THR A 60 -25.99 24.21 -25.33
CA THR A 60 -25.93 25.18 -24.23
C THR A 60 -24.47 25.51 -23.83
N GLY A 61 -23.49 25.03 -24.60
CA GLY A 61 -22.08 25.35 -24.42
C GLY A 61 -21.35 24.49 -23.39
N ASN A 62 -21.87 23.35 -22.95
CA ASN A 62 -21.14 22.31 -22.19
C ASN A 62 -20.30 22.81 -20.98
N TYR A 63 -20.89 23.67 -20.14
CA TYR A 63 -20.21 24.27 -18.98
C TYR A 63 -19.79 23.24 -17.94
N GLU A 64 -20.60 22.20 -17.71
CA GLU A 64 -20.32 21.16 -16.73
C GLU A 64 -19.03 20.41 -17.06
N TYR A 65 -18.87 19.98 -18.32
CA TYR A 65 -17.65 19.30 -18.75
C TYR A 65 -16.40 20.16 -18.54
N ARG A 66 -16.48 21.45 -18.93
CA ARG A 66 -15.38 22.39 -18.71
C ARG A 66 -15.04 22.57 -17.22
N LEU A 67 -16.05 22.61 -16.36
CA LEU A 67 -15.85 22.72 -14.92
C LEU A 67 -15.15 21.47 -14.38
N ILE A 68 -15.63 20.28 -14.74
CA ILE A 68 -15.05 19.01 -14.31
C ILE A 68 -13.60 18.87 -14.80
N LEU A 69 -13.29 19.28 -16.04
CA LEU A 69 -11.90 19.28 -16.54
C LEU A 69 -10.97 20.16 -15.69
N ARG A 70 -11.43 21.35 -15.26
CA ARG A 70 -10.66 22.23 -14.36
C ARG A 70 -10.47 21.59 -12.99
N CYS A 71 -11.54 21.04 -12.41
CA CYS A 71 -11.49 20.34 -11.13
C CYS A 71 -10.53 19.14 -11.19
N ARG A 72 -10.53 18.38 -12.29
CA ARG A 72 -9.60 17.27 -12.53
C ARG A 72 -8.15 17.73 -12.56
N GLN A 73 -7.83 18.85 -13.22
CA GLN A 73 -6.46 19.39 -13.24
C GLN A 73 -6.02 19.83 -11.84
N GLN A 74 -6.88 20.53 -11.10
CA GLN A 74 -6.60 20.95 -9.73
C GLN A 74 -6.43 19.73 -8.80
N GLY A 75 -7.32 18.74 -8.91
CA GLY A 75 -7.25 17.47 -8.20
C GLY A 75 -5.96 16.71 -8.50
N ARG A 76 -5.55 16.63 -9.77
CA ARG A 76 -4.30 15.98 -10.20
C ARG A 76 -3.08 16.61 -9.52
N ALA A 77 -3.02 17.95 -9.47
CA ALA A 77 -1.91 18.67 -8.84
C ALA A 77 -1.85 18.39 -7.33
N ARG A 78 -2.99 18.45 -6.63
CA ARG A 78 -3.07 18.14 -5.19
C ARG A 78 -2.71 16.68 -4.90
N PHE A 79 -3.22 15.75 -5.70
CA PHE A 79 -2.90 14.33 -5.61
C PHE A 79 -1.41 14.05 -5.80
N ALA A 80 -0.79 14.60 -6.85
CA ALA A 80 0.63 14.37 -7.13
C ALA A 80 1.53 14.89 -6.02
N ARG A 81 1.19 16.05 -5.45
CA ARG A 81 1.90 16.62 -4.30
C ARG A 81 1.81 15.70 -3.08
N LEU A 82 0.61 15.35 -2.63
CA LEU A 82 0.41 14.49 -1.46
C LEU A 82 0.97 13.08 -1.65
N ARG A 83 0.96 12.55 -2.89
CA ARG A 83 1.58 11.27 -3.19
C ARG A 83 3.09 11.31 -2.90
N SER A 84 3.75 12.39 -3.29
CA SER A 84 5.18 12.59 -3.03
C SER A 84 5.43 12.75 -1.52
N ASP A 85 4.60 13.54 -0.83
CA ASP A 85 4.70 13.76 0.62
C ASP A 85 4.54 12.45 1.42
N VAL A 86 3.59 11.60 1.04
CA VAL A 86 3.35 10.30 1.71
C VAL A 86 4.51 9.33 1.47
N LEU A 87 5.05 9.28 0.25
CA LEU A 87 6.19 8.41 -0.06
C LEU A 87 7.41 8.78 0.78
N VAL A 88 7.75 10.06 0.85
CA VAL A 88 8.87 10.55 1.68
C VAL A 88 8.61 10.27 3.15
N LYS A 89 7.39 10.50 3.66
CA LYS A 89 7.06 10.20 5.07
C LYS A 89 7.19 8.71 5.40
N LEU A 90 6.76 7.82 4.50
CA LEU A 90 6.87 6.38 4.69
C LEU A 90 8.34 5.94 4.72
N GLU A 91 9.15 6.47 3.81
CA GLU A 91 10.58 6.18 3.75
C GLU A 91 11.30 6.64 5.04
N LEU A 92 11.01 7.86 5.52
CA LEU A 92 11.59 8.38 6.75
C LEU A 92 11.15 7.57 7.99
N LEU A 93 9.89 7.15 8.03
CA LEU A 93 9.39 6.31 9.13
C LEU A 93 10.12 4.96 9.16
N ASP A 94 10.31 4.34 8.00
CA ASP A 94 10.97 3.05 7.85
C ASP A 94 12.46 3.14 8.23
N GLN A 95 13.17 4.13 7.69
CA GLN A 95 14.58 4.38 8.05
C GLN A 95 14.76 4.57 9.56
N LYS A 96 13.89 5.36 10.19
CA LYS A 96 13.90 5.54 11.64
C LYS A 96 13.63 4.22 12.36
N HIS A 97 12.62 3.47 11.93
CA HIS A 97 12.24 2.21 12.57
C HIS A 97 13.39 1.19 12.58
N VAL A 98 14.08 1.04 11.44
CA VAL A 98 15.23 0.16 11.31
C VAL A 98 16.36 0.60 12.25
N GLN A 99 16.67 1.91 12.29
CA GLN A 99 17.70 2.45 13.19
C GLN A 99 17.37 2.21 14.66
N ASP A 100 16.11 2.48 15.06
CA ASP A 100 15.65 2.29 16.44
C ASP A 100 15.73 0.81 16.85
N ILE A 101 15.33 -0.13 15.99
CA ILE A 101 15.41 -1.57 16.29
C ILE A 101 16.86 -2.01 16.47
N VAL A 102 17.75 -1.62 15.56
CA VAL A 102 19.17 -2.01 15.64
C VAL A 102 19.80 -1.48 16.92
N PHE A 103 19.54 -0.21 17.26
CA PHE A 103 20.03 0.40 18.48
C PHE A 103 19.49 -0.31 19.74
N GLN A 104 18.19 -0.61 19.77
CA GLN A 104 17.56 -1.31 20.90
C GLN A 104 18.11 -2.74 21.05
N LEU A 105 18.31 -3.46 19.94
CA LEU A 105 18.86 -4.81 19.96
C LEU A 105 20.31 -4.83 20.41
N GLN A 106 21.13 -3.89 19.95
CA GLN A 106 22.51 -3.74 20.39
C GLN A 106 22.58 -3.42 21.89
N GLN A 107 21.74 -2.50 22.37
CA GLN A 107 21.68 -2.16 23.79
C GLN A 107 21.24 -3.35 24.65
N CYS A 108 20.24 -4.13 24.20
CA CYS A 108 19.85 -5.38 24.86
C CYS A 108 21.00 -6.40 24.87
N TYR A 109 21.71 -6.57 23.75
CA TYR A 109 22.86 -7.47 23.67
C TYR A 109 23.97 -7.06 24.64
N ASP A 110 24.31 -5.78 24.72
CA ASP A 110 25.35 -5.28 25.62
C ASP A 110 24.95 -5.49 27.09
N LEU A 111 23.69 -5.20 27.45
CA LEU A 111 23.13 -5.52 28.77
C LEU A 111 23.19 -7.03 29.07
N MET A 112 22.82 -7.87 28.11
CA MET A 112 22.86 -9.33 28.26
C MET A 112 24.27 -9.90 28.29
N LYS A 113 25.25 -9.21 27.71
CA LYS A 113 26.66 -9.62 27.73
C LYS A 113 27.32 -9.27 29.07
N GLU A 114 26.96 -8.13 29.66
CA GLU A 114 27.43 -7.73 30.99
C GLU A 114 26.86 -8.62 32.10
N HIS A 115 25.63 -9.10 31.94
CA HIS A 115 25.04 -10.08 32.84
C HIS A 115 25.35 -11.50 32.34
N GLN A 116 26.32 -12.20 32.95
CA GLN A 116 26.42 -13.65 32.80
C GLN A 116 25.08 -14.28 33.23
N TYR A 117 24.18 -14.52 32.28
CA TYR A 117 23.09 -15.45 32.48
C TYR A 117 23.77 -16.81 32.69
N PHE A 118 23.94 -17.18 33.96
CA PHE A 118 24.23 -18.54 34.34
C PHE A 118 23.26 -19.46 33.57
N PRO A 119 23.71 -20.65 33.11
CA PRO A 119 22.77 -21.58 32.54
C PRO A 119 21.67 -21.78 33.58
N ILE A 120 20.42 -21.59 33.18
CA ILE A 120 19.28 -22.01 33.99
C ILE A 120 19.49 -23.52 34.13
N GLU A 121 20.14 -23.93 35.21
CA GLU A 121 20.20 -25.32 35.58
C GLU A 121 18.75 -25.69 35.87
N VAL A 122 18.13 -26.33 34.89
CA VAL A 122 16.89 -27.05 35.10
C VAL A 122 17.26 -28.12 36.11
N ASP A 123 16.96 -27.88 37.38
CA ASP A 123 17.12 -28.86 38.44
C ASP A 123 16.12 -29.99 38.18
N LEU A 124 16.52 -30.91 37.30
CA LEU A 124 15.86 -32.18 37.09
C LEU A 124 16.10 -33.00 38.35
N SER A 125 15.24 -32.81 39.35
CA SER A 125 15.18 -33.71 40.49
C SER A 125 15.06 -35.15 39.97
N GLN A 126 15.71 -36.10 40.64
CA GLN A 126 15.82 -37.50 40.17
C GLN A 126 14.46 -38.21 39.92
N SER A 127 13.34 -37.59 40.31
CA SER A 127 11.98 -38.00 39.95
C SER A 127 11.58 -37.66 38.50
N ALA A 128 12.28 -36.79 37.78
CA ALA A 128 11.96 -36.40 36.41
C ALA A 128 12.09 -37.53 35.38
N PHE A 129 12.77 -38.63 35.75
CA PHE A 129 12.91 -39.83 34.91
C PHE A 129 12.25 -41.07 35.51
N GLN A 130 11.44 -40.92 36.56
CA GLN A 130 10.63 -42.03 37.05
C GLN A 130 9.42 -42.19 36.13
N TYR A 131 9.66 -42.73 34.94
CA TYR A 131 8.63 -43.44 34.20
C TYR A 131 8.11 -44.53 35.12
N GLY A 132 6.99 -44.23 35.79
CA GLY A 132 6.28 -45.19 36.61
C GLY A 132 5.94 -46.39 35.74
N GLU A 133 6.65 -47.47 35.98
CA GLU A 133 6.36 -48.79 35.44
C GLU A 133 5.13 -49.36 36.16
N TYR A 134 3.98 -48.70 36.04
CA TYR A 134 2.72 -49.19 36.59
C TYR A 134 1.54 -48.81 35.69
N ALA A 135 0.99 -49.86 35.10
CA ALA A 135 -0.40 -50.04 34.70
C ALA A 135 -0.90 -49.25 33.47
N PHE A 136 -0.86 -49.96 32.34
CA PHE A 136 -1.95 -49.96 31.38
C PHE A 136 -3.30 -50.11 32.10
N GLN A 137 -4.09 -49.05 32.16
CA GLN A 137 -5.54 -49.13 32.23
C GLN A 137 -6.09 -48.21 31.13
N GLN A 138 -6.60 -48.84 30.09
CA GLN A 138 -7.50 -48.24 29.12
C GLN A 138 -8.70 -47.66 29.87
N ASP A 139 -8.97 -46.37 29.69
CA ASP A 139 -10.33 -45.85 29.79
C ASP A 139 -10.47 -44.61 28.90
N GLY A 140 -11.45 -44.68 28.00
CA GLY A 140 -12.14 -43.54 27.38
C GLY A 140 -11.37 -42.73 26.33
N VAL A 141 -11.38 -43.20 25.09
CA VAL A 141 -11.18 -42.33 23.93
C VAL A 141 -12.47 -41.52 23.75
N ASP A 142 -12.47 -40.24 24.11
CA ASP A 142 -13.38 -39.26 23.49
C ASP A 142 -12.65 -38.73 22.25
N GLU A 143 -13.11 -39.18 21.08
CA GLU A 143 -12.70 -38.66 19.78
C GLU A 143 -13.34 -37.28 19.59
N GLU A 144 -12.60 -36.20 19.87
CA GLU A 144 -12.93 -34.90 19.29
C GLU A 144 -12.41 -34.89 17.84
N GLU A 145 -13.34 -34.99 16.89
CA GLU A 145 -13.06 -34.85 15.46
C GLU A 145 -12.40 -33.49 15.15
N PRO A 146 -11.34 -33.44 14.32
CA PRO A 146 -10.85 -32.17 13.80
C PRO A 146 -11.82 -31.65 12.76
N GLU A 147 -12.41 -30.48 13.02
CA GLU A 147 -13.22 -29.73 12.05
C GLU A 147 -12.41 -29.52 10.74
N GLU A 148 -12.89 -30.09 9.63
CA GLU A 148 -12.43 -29.79 8.28
C GLU A 148 -12.64 -28.29 8.00
N VAL A 149 -11.55 -27.52 8.01
CA VAL A 149 -11.56 -26.17 7.45
C VAL A 149 -11.70 -26.30 5.94
N GLY A 150 -12.92 -26.05 5.46
CA GLY A 150 -13.35 -26.25 4.08
C GLY A 150 -12.36 -25.70 3.04
N GLN A 151 -12.09 -26.54 2.05
CA GLN A 151 -11.25 -26.30 0.87
C GLN A 151 -11.59 -24.99 0.10
N ASP A 152 -12.78 -24.43 0.30
CA ASP A 152 -13.29 -23.24 -0.40
C ASP A 152 -12.54 -21.94 -0.06
N LEU A 153 -11.87 -21.85 1.10
CA LEU A 153 -11.14 -20.64 1.48
C LEU A 153 -9.72 -20.57 0.87
N LEU A 154 -9.16 -21.71 0.45
CA LEU A 154 -7.85 -21.78 -0.20
C LEU A 154 -7.89 -21.46 -1.71
N ASP A 155 -9.04 -21.68 -2.36
CA ASP A 155 -9.17 -21.47 -3.81
C ASP A 155 -9.42 -20.01 -4.20
N LEU A 156 -9.90 -19.16 -3.28
CA LEU A 156 -10.00 -17.71 -3.50
C LEU A 156 -8.63 -17.00 -3.44
N ALA A 157 -7.65 -17.56 -2.75
CA ALA A 157 -6.30 -17.00 -2.66
C ALA A 157 -5.42 -17.32 -3.89
N ARG A 158 -5.86 -18.22 -4.77
CA ARG A 158 -5.13 -18.67 -5.97
C ARG A 158 -5.55 -17.97 -7.26
N GLN A 159 -6.61 -17.16 -7.26
CA GLN A 159 -7.09 -16.47 -8.46
C GLN A 159 -6.54 -15.06 -8.66
N GLU A 160 -5.80 -14.48 -7.71
CA GLU A 160 -5.10 -13.23 -7.97
C GLU A 160 -3.68 -13.49 -8.51
N THR A 161 -3.59 -13.29 -9.83
CA THR A 161 -2.43 -13.19 -10.74
C THR A 161 -2.10 -14.45 -11.56
N PRO A 162 -1.70 -14.35 -12.86
CA PRO A 162 -1.45 -13.16 -13.70
C PRO A 162 -2.04 -13.20 -15.15
N SER A 163 -2.34 -12.03 -15.69
CA SER A 163 -2.18 -11.71 -17.13
C SER A 163 -2.00 -10.17 -17.17
N GLY A 164 -0.83 -9.57 -17.37
CA GLY A 164 0.31 -10.02 -18.16
C GLY A 164 0.10 -9.70 -19.64
N ASP A 165 -0.35 -8.49 -19.98
CA ASP A 165 -0.04 -7.75 -21.22
C ASP A 165 -0.90 -6.48 -21.35
N LEU A 166 -0.35 -5.32 -20.94
CA LEU A 166 -0.57 -4.02 -21.60
C LEU A 166 0.33 -2.92 -20.99
N LEU A 167 1.66 -3.07 -21.08
CA LEU A 167 2.54 -1.94 -20.78
C LEU A 167 3.84 -2.00 -21.59
N THR A 168 3.69 -1.95 -22.92
CA THR A 168 4.78 -1.71 -23.86
C THR A 168 4.30 -0.76 -24.95
N ASP A 169 3.99 0.50 -24.60
CA ASP A 169 4.33 1.63 -25.48
C ASP A 169 4.27 2.98 -24.74
N LEU A 170 5.36 3.34 -24.07
CA LEU A 170 5.70 4.74 -23.80
C LEU A 170 7.22 4.87 -23.95
N THR A 171 7.70 4.65 -25.17
CA THR A 171 8.98 5.27 -25.54
C THR A 171 8.72 6.76 -25.75
N PRO A 172 9.54 7.66 -25.18
CA PRO A 172 9.41 9.08 -25.46
C PRO A 172 9.76 9.30 -26.94
N ALA A 173 8.87 10.00 -27.66
CA ALA A 173 9.11 10.41 -29.03
C ALA A 173 10.48 11.13 -29.13
N PRO A 174 11.31 10.85 -30.15
CA PRO A 174 12.58 11.54 -30.33
C PRO A 174 12.34 13.04 -30.49
N ALA A 175 13.14 13.84 -29.79
CA ALA A 175 13.09 15.30 -29.86
C ALA A 175 13.24 15.77 -31.32
N PRO A 176 12.50 16.80 -31.75
CA PRO A 176 12.65 17.34 -33.10
C PRO A 176 14.09 17.83 -33.32
N PRO A 177 14.67 17.65 -34.52
CA PRO A 177 16.02 18.09 -34.82
C PRO A 177 16.14 19.61 -34.66
N PRO A 178 17.30 20.12 -34.22
CA PRO A 178 17.52 21.56 -34.09
C PRO A 178 17.35 22.23 -35.46
N LEU A 179 16.52 23.27 -35.51
CA LEU A 179 16.33 24.10 -36.70
C LEU A 179 17.68 24.63 -37.19
N SER A 180 17.95 24.45 -38.47
CA SER A 180 19.17 24.96 -39.08
C SER A 180 19.11 26.49 -39.14
N HIS A 181 20.26 27.16 -39.07
CA HIS A 181 20.35 28.63 -39.19
C HIS A 181 19.73 29.19 -40.49
N GLN A 182 19.40 28.33 -41.47
CA GLN A 182 18.77 28.71 -42.73
C GLN A 182 17.23 28.77 -42.63
N ASP A 183 16.62 28.10 -41.65
CA ASP A 183 15.15 28.06 -41.49
C ASP A 183 14.59 29.30 -40.75
N ILE A 184 15.44 30.04 -40.04
CA ILE A 184 15.07 31.30 -39.36
C ILE A 184 14.94 32.46 -40.36
N PHE A 185 15.61 32.38 -41.52
CA PHE A 185 15.63 33.47 -42.50
C PHE A 185 14.46 33.46 -43.50
N ASN A 186 13.69 32.37 -43.59
CA ASN A 186 12.57 32.23 -44.53
C ASN A 186 11.18 32.49 -43.92
N SER A 187 11.12 33.02 -42.70
CA SER A 187 9.86 33.37 -42.02
C SER A 187 9.71 34.88 -41.75
N PHE A 188 10.41 35.70 -42.54
CA PHE A 188 10.18 37.15 -42.67
C PHE A 188 9.85 37.51 -44.11
#